data_AF-A0A1K1SUP7-F1
#
_entry.id   AF-A0A1K1SUP7-F1
#
_cell.length_a   1.000
_cell.length_b   1.000
_cell.length_c   1.000
_cell.angle_alpha   90.00
_cell.angle_beta   90.00
_cell.angle_gamma   90.00
#
_symmetry.space_group_name_H-M   'P 1'
#
loop_
_entity.id
_entity.type
_entity.pdbx_description
1 polymer ?
#
loop_
_entity_poly.entity_id
_entity_poly.type
_entity_poly.pdbx_seq_one_letter_code
_entity_poly.pdbx_strand_id
1 'polypeptide(L)'
;MPFTIEICGALSVVDNFRHYHAQQFAQTIAAPADIYFATDAVTHSLVIRIRGALTDDEAEAVEDAVEEFSQKWARIGTIFRRVRYGEPSFIPVGRAVHVDMLKELADEHIQLEAFLQRQAQILEKFRSVAS
;
A
#
# COMPACT_ATOMS: atom_id res chain seq x y z
N MET A 1 18.27 1.40 -13.30
CA MET A 1 17.55 0.92 -14.52
C MET A 1 16.07 1.09 -14.26
N PRO A 2 15.26 1.51 -15.24
CA PRO A 2 13.82 1.65 -15.01
C PRO A 2 13.14 0.29 -14.89
N PHE A 3 12.13 0.18 -14.04
CA PHE A 3 11.27 -0.98 -13.88
C PHE A 3 9.81 -0.58 -13.83
N THR A 4 8.91 -1.52 -14.16
CA THR A 4 7.48 -1.25 -14.09
C THR A 4 6.99 -1.25 -12.64
N ILE A 5 6.35 -0.17 -12.25
CA ILE A 5 5.62 -0.06 -10.99
C ILE A 5 4.12 0.09 -11.25
N GLU A 6 3.32 -0.48 -10.36
CA GLU A 6 1.90 -0.17 -10.21
C GLU A 6 1.59 0.02 -8.73
N ILE A 7 0.90 1.11 -8.37
CA ILE A 7 0.32 1.31 -7.04
C ILE A 7 -1.16 1.55 -7.25
N CYS A 8 -2.02 0.79 -6.56
CA CYS A 8 -3.46 0.98 -6.65
C CYS A 8 -4.17 0.73 -5.34
N GLY A 9 -5.22 1.49 -5.07
CA GLY A 9 -6.07 1.28 -3.91
C GLY A 9 -7.18 2.31 -3.78
N ALA A 10 -7.94 2.15 -2.70
CA ALA A 10 -9.02 3.06 -2.32
C ALA A 10 -8.72 3.67 -0.95
N LEU A 11 -8.97 4.97 -0.83
CA LEU A 11 -8.74 5.77 0.36
C LEU A 11 -10.04 6.44 0.79
N SER A 12 -10.47 6.20 2.02
CA SER A 12 -11.49 7.03 2.65
C SER A 12 -10.88 8.38 2.98
N VAL A 13 -11.46 9.46 2.48
CA VAL A 13 -10.94 10.83 2.61
C VAL A 13 -11.75 11.67 3.59
N VAL A 14 -11.17 12.76 4.07
CA VAL A 14 -11.82 13.72 4.97
C VAL A 14 -12.91 14.55 4.27
N ASP A 15 -13.84 15.11 5.04
CA ASP A 15 -15.06 15.77 4.53
C ASP A 15 -14.81 16.99 3.62
N ASN A 16 -13.65 17.64 3.75
CA ASN A 16 -13.25 18.77 2.91
C ASN A 16 -12.47 18.34 1.66
N PHE A 17 -12.25 17.04 1.43
CA PHE A 17 -11.60 16.55 0.22
C PHE A 17 -12.49 16.77 -1.00
N ARG A 18 -11.88 17.11 -2.14
CA ARG A 18 -12.56 17.47 -3.39
C ARG A 18 -11.75 16.94 -4.56
N HIS A 19 -12.41 16.78 -5.70
CA HIS A 19 -11.78 16.29 -6.93
C HIS A 19 -10.49 17.04 -7.30
N TYR A 20 -10.45 18.37 -7.12
CA TYR A 20 -9.27 19.17 -7.45
C TYR A 20 -8.05 18.82 -6.60
N HIS A 21 -8.20 18.31 -5.37
CA HIS A 21 -7.08 17.86 -4.56
C HIS A 21 -6.40 16.62 -5.17
N ALA A 22 -7.19 15.67 -5.67
CA ALA A 22 -6.68 14.52 -6.41
C ALA A 22 -6.02 14.94 -7.73
N GLN A 23 -6.61 15.91 -8.42
CA GLN A 23 -6.04 16.46 -9.66
C GLN A 23 -4.70 17.16 -9.41
N GLN A 24 -4.58 17.98 -8.36
CA GLN A 24 -3.32 18.63 -7.98
C GLN A 24 -2.25 17.59 -7.63
N PHE A 25 -2.62 16.55 -6.89
CA PHE A 25 -1.72 15.45 -6.58
C PHE A 25 -1.24 14.70 -7.84
N ALA A 26 -2.17 14.42 -8.77
CA ALA A 26 -1.82 13.80 -10.03
C ALA A 26 -0.83 14.67 -10.85
N GLN A 27 -0.98 15.99 -10.80
CA GLN A 27 -0.08 16.93 -11.48
C GLN A 27 1.30 17.02 -10.83
N THR A 28 1.42 16.86 -9.52
CA THR A 28 2.73 16.89 -8.83
C THR A 28 3.60 15.67 -9.12
N ILE A 29 2.99 14.54 -9.50
CA ILE A 29 3.70 13.29 -9.83
C ILE A 29 3.78 13.07 -11.35
N ALA A 30 3.03 13.85 -12.14
CA ALA A 30 2.98 13.68 -13.59
C ALA A 30 4.39 13.81 -14.20
N ALA A 31 4.84 12.71 -14.82
CA ALA A 31 6.22 12.40 -15.19
C ALA A 31 7.11 12.09 -13.96
N PRO A 32 7.43 10.80 -13.72
CA PRO A 32 7.55 9.71 -14.71
C PRO A 32 6.41 8.66 -14.72
N ALA A 33 5.30 8.89 -14.00
CA ALA A 33 4.17 7.95 -13.93
C ALA A 33 2.83 8.50 -14.45
N ASP A 34 2.01 7.60 -15.00
CA ASP A 34 0.60 7.82 -15.32
C ASP A 34 -0.26 7.66 -14.06
N ILE A 35 -1.20 8.58 -13.85
CA ILE A 35 -2.11 8.55 -12.70
C ILE A 35 -3.55 8.58 -13.19
N TYR A 36 -4.31 7.59 -12.74
CA TYR A 36 -5.75 7.48 -12.92
C TYR A 36 -6.41 7.56 -11.56
N PHE A 37 -7.45 8.39 -11.42
CA PHE A 37 -8.17 8.51 -10.17
C PHE A 37 -9.66 8.77 -10.38
N ALA A 38 -10.45 8.39 -9.39
CA ALA A 38 -11.87 8.69 -9.31
C ALA A 38 -12.24 9.07 -7.88
N THR A 39 -13.16 10.02 -7.74
CA THR A 39 -13.62 10.50 -6.43
C THR A 39 -15.11 10.29 -6.28
N ASP A 40 -15.52 9.78 -5.13
CA ASP A 40 -16.92 9.68 -4.73
C ASP A 40 -17.18 10.62 -3.55
N ALA A 41 -18.04 11.62 -3.78
CA ALA A 41 -18.41 12.61 -2.76
C ALA A 41 -19.45 12.07 -1.77
N VAL A 42 -20.21 11.03 -2.12
CA VAL A 42 -21.22 10.42 -1.25
C VAL A 42 -20.54 9.55 -0.20
N THR A 43 -19.63 8.67 -0.64
CA THR A 43 -18.90 7.77 0.26
C THR A 43 -17.63 8.39 0.82
N HIS A 44 -17.28 9.61 0.42
CA HIS A 44 -16.01 10.28 0.77
C HIS A 44 -14.81 9.36 0.47
N SER A 45 -14.70 8.94 -0.79
CA SER A 45 -13.69 7.98 -1.22
C SER A 45 -12.90 8.48 -2.43
N LEU A 46 -11.63 8.12 -2.47
CA LEU A 46 -10.74 8.30 -3.60
C LEU A 46 -10.21 6.92 -4.02
N VAL A 47 -10.37 6.57 -5.29
CA VAL A 47 -9.65 5.45 -5.90
C VAL A 47 -8.53 6.02 -6.73
N ILE A 48 -7.33 5.43 -6.59
CA ILE A 48 -6.16 5.85 -7.35
C ILE A 48 -5.42 4.64 -7.92
N ARG A 49 -4.88 4.80 -9.12
CA ARG A 49 -3.95 3.89 -9.78
C ARG A 49 -2.81 4.71 -10.38
N ILE A 50 -1.59 4.39 -9.98
CA ILE A 50 -0.35 4.98 -10.47
C ILE A 50 0.41 3.89 -11.20
N ARG A 51 0.89 4.15 -12.41
CA ARG A 51 1.64 3.19 -13.23
C ARG A 51 2.76 3.90 -13.98
N GLY A 52 3.95 3.31 -14.00
CA GLY A 52 5.07 3.91 -14.74
C GLY A 52 6.23 2.96 -14.92
N ALA A 53 7.19 3.37 -15.76
CA ALA A 53 8.51 2.76 -15.83
C ALA A 53 9.50 3.69 -15.13
N LEU A 54 9.84 3.38 -13.89
CA LEU A 54 10.54 4.29 -12.97
C LEU A 54 11.89 3.73 -12.56
N THR A 55 12.85 4.60 -12.29
CA THR A 55 14.05 4.24 -11.51
C THR A 55 13.68 3.97 -10.05
N ASP A 56 14.60 3.41 -9.25
CA ASP A 56 14.37 3.22 -7.82
C ASP A 56 14.11 4.55 -7.11
N ASP A 57 14.90 5.59 -7.40
CA ASP A 57 14.73 6.95 -6.83
C ASP A 57 13.38 7.57 -7.20
N GLU A 58 12.93 7.40 -8.46
CA GLU A 58 11.63 7.88 -8.91
C GLU A 58 10.48 7.11 -8.25
N ALA A 59 10.63 5.80 -8.06
CA ALA A 59 9.65 4.98 -7.38
C ALA A 59 9.53 5.31 -5.89
N GLU A 60 10.65 5.59 -5.23
CA GLU A 60 10.68 6.08 -3.85
C GLU A 60 9.97 7.44 -3.74
N ALA A 61 10.30 8.40 -4.61
CA ALA A 61 9.64 9.71 -4.63
C ALA A 61 8.11 9.62 -4.86
N VAL A 62 7.65 8.68 -5.70
CA VAL A 62 6.22 8.43 -5.91
C VAL A 62 5.57 7.85 -4.66
N GLU A 63 6.23 6.91 -3.97
CA GLU A 63 5.70 6.31 -2.74
C GLU A 63 5.64 7.33 -1.60
N ASP A 64 6.67 8.16 -1.44
CA ASP A 64 6.70 9.25 -0.48
C ASP A 64 5.57 10.24 -0.73
N ALA A 65 5.35 10.62 -2.00
CA ALA A 65 4.26 11.53 -2.35
C ALA A 65 2.88 10.91 -2.03
N VAL A 66 2.68 9.61 -2.30
CA VAL A 66 1.46 8.88 -1.91
C VAL A 66 1.29 8.88 -0.40
N GLU A 67 2.37 8.64 0.34
CA GLU A 67 2.36 8.67 1.80
C GLU A 67 1.95 10.06 2.31
N GLU A 68 2.64 11.13 1.93
CA GLU A 68 2.34 12.50 2.34
C GLU A 68 0.89 12.91 1.99
N PHE A 69 0.46 12.59 0.77
CA PHE A 69 -0.90 12.87 0.33
C PHE A 69 -1.93 12.14 1.18
N SER A 70 -1.69 10.85 1.46
CA SER A 70 -2.58 10.04 2.28
C SER A 70 -2.60 10.51 3.73
N GLN A 71 -1.48 10.90 4.32
CA GLN A 71 -1.43 11.43 5.68
C GLN A 71 -2.28 12.70 5.84
N LYS A 72 -2.29 13.54 4.80
CA LYS A 72 -3.06 14.79 4.78
C LYS A 72 -4.56 14.57 4.58
N TRP A 73 -4.94 13.70 3.64
CA TRP A 73 -6.32 13.61 3.16
C TRP A 73 -7.09 12.39 3.64
N ALA A 74 -6.41 11.37 4.17
CA ALA A 74 -7.08 10.16 4.62
C ALA A 74 -7.81 10.37 5.94
N ARG A 75 -9.01 9.80 6.02
CA ARG A 75 -9.78 9.70 7.26
C ARG A 75 -9.25 8.56 8.14
N ILE A 76 -8.88 7.44 7.53
CA ILE A 76 -8.40 6.22 8.20
C ILE A 76 -7.16 5.65 7.49
N GLY A 77 -6.52 4.64 8.10
CA GLY A 77 -5.49 3.86 7.42
C GLY A 77 -6.11 2.88 6.42
N THR A 78 -5.42 2.62 5.32
CA THR A 78 -5.79 1.64 4.29
C THR A 78 -4.54 0.97 3.75
N ILE A 79 -4.71 -0.12 3.00
CA ILE A 79 -3.63 -0.85 2.35
C ILE A 79 -3.76 -0.68 0.85
N PHE A 80 -2.72 -0.14 0.21
CA PHE A 80 -2.61 -0.13 -1.23
C PHE A 80 -1.87 -1.38 -1.70
N ARG A 81 -2.29 -1.91 -2.85
CA ARG A 81 -1.53 -2.92 -3.57
C ARG A 81 -0.45 -2.21 -4.36
N ARG A 82 0.77 -2.71 -4.25
CA ARG A 82 1.93 -2.29 -5.01
C ARG A 82 2.42 -3.47 -5.86
N VAL A 83 2.91 -3.22 -7.05
CA VAL A 83 3.64 -4.20 -7.87
C VAL A 83 4.96 -3.56 -8.25
N ARG A 84 6.07 -4.20 -7.89
CA ARG A 84 7.42 -3.80 -8.31
C ARG A 84 8.08 -5.01 -8.95
N TYR A 85 8.75 -4.84 -10.10
CA TYR A 85 9.41 -5.94 -10.80
C TYR A 85 8.49 -7.15 -11.11
N GLY A 86 7.18 -6.92 -11.22
CA GLY A 86 6.17 -7.99 -11.39
C GLY A 86 5.73 -8.66 -10.09
N GLU A 87 6.39 -8.39 -8.97
CA GLU A 87 6.08 -8.95 -7.66
C GLU A 87 5.06 -8.07 -6.92
N PRO A 88 3.91 -8.62 -6.52
CA PRO A 88 2.94 -7.88 -5.71
C PRO A 88 3.41 -7.76 -4.26
N SER A 89 3.20 -6.58 -3.69
CA SER A 89 3.35 -6.30 -2.26
C SER A 89 2.24 -5.36 -1.80
N PHE A 90 2.24 -5.03 -0.50
CA PHE A 90 1.25 -4.15 0.10
C PHE A 90 1.95 -3.00 0.81
N ILE A 91 1.37 -1.80 0.74
CA ILE A 91 1.87 -0.61 1.44
C ILE A 91 0.74 0.00 2.29
N PRO A 92 0.93 0.14 3.60
CA PRO A 92 -0.03 0.83 4.45
C PRO A 92 0.08 2.35 4.23
N VAL A 93 -1.05 3.01 4.00
CA VAL A 93 -1.13 4.46 3.75
C VAL A 93 -2.28 5.07 4.55
N GLY A 94 -2.23 6.39 4.76
CA GLY A 94 -3.26 7.14 5.49
C GLY A 94 -2.71 7.83 6.74
N ARG A 95 -3.55 8.03 7.75
CA ARG A 95 -3.13 8.69 9.00
C ARG A 95 -2.01 7.90 9.69
N ALA A 96 -0.93 8.58 10.09
CA ALA A 96 0.26 7.98 10.69
C ALA A 96 -0.05 6.93 11.78
N VAL A 97 -0.89 7.29 12.76
CA VAL A 97 -1.29 6.36 13.85
C VAL A 97 -1.91 5.06 13.32
N HIS A 98 -2.72 5.12 12.26
CA HIS A 98 -3.32 3.92 11.68
C HIS A 98 -2.32 3.14 10.82
N VAL A 99 -1.40 3.84 10.13
CA VAL A 99 -0.30 3.19 9.39
C VAL A 99 0.58 2.40 10.35
N ASP A 100 0.91 2.96 11.51
CA ASP A 100 1.69 2.28 12.55
C ASP A 100 0.97 1.03 13.06
N MET A 101 -0.33 1.12 13.34
CA MET A 101 -1.14 -0.05 13.72
C MET A 101 -1.19 -1.13 12.63
N LEU A 102 -1.27 -0.73 11.35
CA LEU A 102 -1.25 -1.68 10.22
C LEU A 102 0.11 -2.36 10.07
N LYS A 103 1.21 -1.64 10.32
CA LYS A 103 2.57 -2.19 10.32
C LYS A 103 2.74 -3.19 11.47
N GLU A 104 2.33 -2.81 12.69
CA GLU A 104 2.36 -3.71 13.86
C GLU A 104 1.55 -4.98 13.60
N LEU A 105 0.35 -4.85 13.03
CA LEU A 105 -0.47 -6.01 12.67
C LEU A 105 0.19 -6.93 11.63
N ALA A 106 0.90 -6.34 10.65
CA ALA A 106 1.63 -7.12 9.65
C ALA A 106 2.81 -7.88 10.28
N ASP A 107 3.53 -7.24 11.19
CA ASP A 107 4.65 -7.87 11.92
C ASP A 107 4.17 -9.03 12.80
N GLU A 108 3.07 -8.84 13.54
CA GLU A 108 2.43 -9.90 14.33
C GLU A 108 1.98 -11.08 13.46
N HIS A 109 1.45 -10.80 12.25
CA HIS A 109 1.06 -11.84 11.32
C HIS A 109 2.26 -12.68 10.85
N ILE A 110 3.38 -12.03 10.51
CA ILE A 110 4.62 -12.72 10.11
C ILE A 110 5.14 -13.62 11.25
N GLN A 111 5.11 -13.11 12.49
CA GLN A 111 5.54 -13.90 13.66
C GLN A 111 4.66 -15.12 13.88
N LEU A 112 3.33 -14.96 13.75
CA LEU A 112 2.38 -16.07 13.86
C LEU A 112 2.62 -17.13 12.79
N GLU A 113 2.83 -16.73 11.53
CA GLU A 113 3.14 -17.67 10.44
C GLU A 113 4.42 -18.47 10.72
N ALA A 114 5.49 -17.80 11.15
CA ALA A 114 6.74 -18.46 11.51
C ALA A 114 6.56 -19.46 12.67
N PHE A 115 5.75 -19.09 13.67
CA PHE A 115 5.41 -19.99 14.77
C PHE A 115 4.63 -21.22 14.28
N LEU A 116 3.62 -21.03 13.44
CA LEU A 116 2.81 -22.13 12.88
C LEU A 116 3.65 -23.06 11.99
N GLN A 117 4.55 -22.52 11.18
CA GLN A 117 5.50 -23.33 10.38
C GLN A 117 6.40 -24.18 11.28
N ARG A 118 6.93 -23.60 12.36
CA ARG A 118 7.74 -24.34 13.33
C ARG A 118 6.94 -25.44 14.03
N GLN A 119 5.68 -25.16 14.40
CA GLN A 119 4.80 -26.16 14.98
C GLN A 119 4.55 -27.33 14.02
N ALA A 120 4.29 -27.04 12.74
CA ALA A 120 4.09 -28.05 11.71
C ALA A 120 5.32 -28.97 11.58
N GLN A 121 6.52 -28.40 11.52
CA GLN A 121 7.78 -29.18 11.48
C GLN A 121 7.97 -30.07 12.69
N ILE A 122 7.59 -29.62 13.90
CA ILE A 122 7.67 -30.45 15.11
C ILE A 122 6.69 -31.62 15.03
N LEU A 123 5.45 -31.36 14.62
CA LEU A 123 4.42 -32.40 14.48
C LEU A 123 4.78 -33.44 13.41
N GLU A 124 5.42 -33.04 12.30
CA GLU A 124 5.93 -33.96 11.29
C GLU A 124 6.96 -34.93 11.86
N LYS A 125 7.88 -34.45 12.72
CA LYS A 125 8.87 -35.33 13.38
C LYS A 125 8.20 -36.41 14.23
N PHE A 126 7.12 -36.09 14.94
CA PHE A 126 6.37 -37.09 15.70
C PHE A 126 5.69 -38.12 14.81
N ARG A 127 5.19 -37.72 13.62
CA ARG A 127 4.62 -38.66 12.65
C ARG A 127 5.67 -39.60 12.08
N SER A 128 6.85 -39.10 11.73
CA SER A 128 7.94 -39.93 11.19
C SER A 128 8.57 -40.89 12.20
N VAL A 129 8.42 -40.64 13.50
CA VAL A 129 8.92 -41.52 14.58
C VAL A 129 7.92 -42.64 14.91
N ALA A 130 6.65 -42.46 14.58
CA ALA A 130 5.59 -43.45 14.83
C ALA A 130 5.39 -44.48 13.70
N SER A 131 6.13 -44.34 12.58
CA SER A 131 6.19 -45.27 11.44
C SER A 131 7.47 -46.11 11.48
#